data_AF-A0A352IT25-F1
#
_entry.id   AF-A0A352IT25-F1
#
_cell.length_a   1.000
_cell.length_b   1.000
_cell.length_c   1.000
_cell.angle_alpha   90.00
_cell.angle_beta   90.00
_cell.angle_gamma   90.00
#
_symmetry.space_group_name_H-M   'P 1'
#
loop_
_entity.id
_entity.type
_entity.pdbx_description
1 polymer ?
#
loop_
_entity_poly.entity_id
_entity_poly.type
_entity_poly.pdbx_seq_one_letter_code
_entity_poly.pdbx_strand_id
1 'polypeptide(L)'
;ARMTPPCDFADLCGGCSLQHMSGDAQIEFKENTLREHFAHFGGIEPEEWIEPLRSEESLGYRRKARLGVRYVKARESVLVGFREKRNSFLTDI
;
A
#
# COMPACT_ATOMS: atom_id res chain seq x y z
N ALA A 1 14.32 1.06 -6.88
CA ALA A 1 13.89 1.86 -8.04
C ALA A 1 12.66 2.70 -7.68
N ARG A 2 12.70 4.02 -7.88
CA ARG A 2 11.58 4.93 -7.63
C ARG A 2 10.75 5.12 -8.91
N MET A 3 9.43 5.21 -8.79
CA MET A 3 8.51 5.53 -9.89
C MET A 3 7.48 6.58 -9.46
N THR A 4 6.86 7.23 -10.44
CA THR A 4 5.69 8.08 -10.19
C THR A 4 4.50 7.21 -9.80
N PRO A 5 3.85 7.45 -8.65
CA PRO A 5 2.64 6.73 -8.27
C PRO A 5 1.55 6.85 -9.34
N PRO A 6 0.84 5.77 -9.70
CA PRO A 6 -0.24 5.82 -10.68
C PRO A 6 -1.55 6.43 -10.13
N CYS A 7 -1.62 6.70 -8.82
CA CYS A 7 -2.79 7.32 -8.19
C CYS A 7 -2.44 8.74 -7.72
N ASP A 8 -3.23 9.72 -8.13
CA ASP A 8 -3.04 11.13 -7.79
C ASP A 8 -3.09 11.40 -6.28
N PHE A 9 -3.76 10.53 -5.53
CA PHE A 9 -3.93 10.65 -4.08
C PHE A 9 -2.86 9.88 -3.28
N ALA A 10 -1.90 9.23 -3.93
CA ALA A 10 -0.98 8.29 -3.30
C ALA A 10 -0.14 8.89 -2.17
N ASP A 11 0.13 10.19 -2.19
CA ASP A 11 0.92 10.87 -1.17
C ASP A 11 0.12 11.11 0.12
N LEU A 12 -1.18 11.40 0.00
CA LEU A 12 -2.07 11.75 1.11
C LEU A 12 -2.88 10.54 1.63
N CYS A 13 -3.46 9.77 0.73
CA CYS A 13 -4.38 8.66 1.03
C CYS A 13 -3.64 7.48 1.67
N GLY A 14 -4.20 6.93 2.75
CA GLY A 14 -3.68 5.77 3.45
C GLY A 14 -3.94 4.42 2.77
N GLY A 15 -4.52 4.41 1.56
CA GLY A 15 -4.91 3.20 0.86
C GLY A 15 -3.74 2.36 0.33
N CYS A 16 -2.61 3.01 0.01
CA CYS A 16 -1.41 2.39 -0.57
C CYS A 16 -0.13 2.97 0.06
N SER A 17 0.88 2.10 0.29
CA SER A 17 2.14 2.50 0.93
C SER A 17 3.32 2.58 -0.04
N LEU A 18 3.36 1.73 -1.07
CA LEU A 18 4.55 1.48 -1.89
C LEU A 18 4.43 1.93 -3.35
N GLN A 19 3.40 2.68 -3.74
CA GLN A 19 3.20 3.08 -5.14
C GLN A 19 4.33 3.94 -5.74
N HIS A 20 5.20 4.52 -4.90
CA HIS A 20 6.39 5.25 -5.32
C HIS A 20 7.57 4.31 -5.71
N MET A 21 7.38 2.99 -5.62
CA MET A 21 8.38 1.96 -5.88
C MET A 21 7.89 1.06 -7.01
N SER A 22 8.79 0.69 -7.94
CA SER A 22 8.44 -0.24 -9.03
C SER A 22 8.01 -1.61 -8.50
N GLY A 23 7.20 -2.35 -9.28
CA GLY A 23 6.72 -3.68 -8.89
C GLY A 23 7.85 -4.63 -8.50
N ASP A 24 8.90 -4.71 -9.31
CA ASP A 24 10.08 -5.56 -9.02
C ASP A 24 10.75 -5.17 -7.71
N ALA A 25 10.96 -3.87 -7.48
CA ALA A 25 11.57 -3.40 -6.24
C ALA A 25 10.66 -3.66 -5.01
N GLN A 26 9.34 -3.63 -5.18
CA GLN A 26 8.41 -4.02 -4.10
C GLN A 26 8.50 -5.51 -3.77
N ILE A 27 8.69 -6.37 -4.76
CA ILE A 27 8.85 -7.82 -4.57
C ILE A 27 10.17 -8.10 -3.85
N GLU A 28 11.27 -7.55 -4.35
CA GLU A 28 12.60 -7.68 -3.73
C GLU A 28 12.60 -7.17 -2.29
N PHE A 29 11.98 -6.01 -2.03
CA PHE A 29 11.84 -5.47 -0.68
C PHE A 29 11.11 -6.43 0.26
N LYS A 30 10.01 -7.04 -0.18
CA LYS A 30 9.24 -8.00 0.62
C LYS A 30 10.02 -9.28 0.86
N GLU A 31 10.72 -9.79 -0.15
CA GLU A 31 11.55 -10.99 -0.02
C GLU A 31 12.68 -10.77 1.00
N ASN A 32 13.42 -9.67 0.88
CA ASN A 32 14.47 -9.32 1.82
C ASN A 32 13.94 -9.12 3.25
N THR A 33 12.78 -8.48 3.39
CA THR A 33 12.11 -8.33 4.69
C THR A 33 11.80 -9.70 5.30
N LEU A 34 11.29 -10.64 4.51
CA LEU A 34 10.98 -12.00 4.98
C LEU A 34 12.24 -12.76 5.43
N ARG A 35 13.31 -12.70 4.62
CA ARG A 35 14.62 -13.29 4.95
C ARG A 35 15.16 -12.73 6.27
N GLU A 36 15.13 -11.41 6.43
CA GLU A 36 15.54 -10.75 7.67
C GLU A 36 14.71 -11.21 8.87
N HIS A 37 13.39 -11.35 8.70
CA HIS A 37 12.53 -11.82 9.79
C HIS A 37 12.83 -13.26 10.19
N PHE A 38 13.11 -14.14 9.21
CA PHE A 38 13.47 -15.54 9.45
C PHE A 38 14.80 -15.65 10.21
N ALA A 39 15.82 -14.92 9.77
CA ALA A 39 17.12 -14.93 10.42
C ALA A 39 17.10 -14.27 11.80
N HIS A 40 16.53 -13.06 11.91
CA HIS A 40 16.63 -12.25 13.13
C HIS A 40 15.65 -12.67 14.23
N PHE A 41 14.39 -12.94 13.88
CA PHE A 41 13.36 -13.31 14.85
C PHE A 41 13.16 -14.82 14.95
N GLY A 42 13.29 -15.53 13.83
CA GLY A 42 13.09 -16.98 13.78
C GLY A 42 14.34 -17.80 14.14
N GLY A 43 15.54 -17.27 13.87
CA GLY A 43 16.78 -18.05 13.95
C GLY A 43 16.78 -19.24 12.97
N ILE A 44 16.01 -19.15 11.88
CA ILE A 44 15.86 -20.22 10.89
C ILE A 44 16.36 -19.76 9.52
N GLU A 45 16.95 -20.69 8.77
CA GLU A 45 17.29 -20.53 7.36
C GLU A 45 16.63 -21.67 6.58
N PRO A 46 15.73 -21.38 5.63
CA PRO A 46 15.15 -22.40 4.76
C PRO A 46 16.23 -23.09 3.92
N GLU A 47 16.05 -24.39 3.66
CA GLU A 47 16.91 -25.13 2.73
C GLU A 47 16.79 -24.57 1.30
N GLU A 48 15.61 -24.07 0.94
CA GLU A 48 15.32 -23.50 -0.38
C GLU A 48 14.38 -22.30 -0.26
N TRP A 49 14.67 -21.25 -1.04
CA TRP A 49 13.79 -20.11 -1.24
C TRP A 49 13.09 -20.24 -2.59
N ILE A 50 11.76 -20.24 -2.58
CA ILE A 50 10.97 -20.27 -3.81
C ILE A 50 10.88 -18.88 -4.45
N GLU A 51 10.80 -18.84 -5.77
CA GLU A 51 10.60 -17.57 -6.51
C GLU A 51 9.28 -16.89 -6.07
N PRO A 52 9.29 -15.56 -5.85
CA PRO A 52 8.08 -14.83 -5.49
C PRO A 52 6.97 -14.99 -6.53
N LEU A 53 5.75 -15.19 -6.05
CA LEU A 53 4.57 -15.16 -6.92
C LEU A 53 4.33 -13.73 -7.44
N ARG A 54 4.18 -13.62 -8.75
CA ARG A 54 3.99 -12.34 -9.45
C ARG A 54 2.64 -12.30 -10.14
N SER A 55 2.10 -11.10 -10.28
CA SER A 55 0.94 -10.81 -11.12
C SER A 55 1.34 -9.81 -12.19
N GLU A 56 0.85 -10.00 -13.41
CA GLU A 56 1.03 -9.04 -14.50
C GLU A 56 0.29 -7.72 -14.20
N GLU A 57 -0.85 -7.80 -13.51
CA GLU A 57 -1.71 -6.67 -13.17
C GLU A 57 -1.55 -6.25 -11.70
N SER A 58 -0.87 -5.13 -11.47
CA SER A 58 -0.63 -4.60 -10.12
C SER A 58 -1.73 -3.66 -9.61
N LEU A 59 -2.64 -3.24 -10.49
CA LEU A 59 -3.73 -2.31 -10.20
C LEU A 59 -5.10 -3.02 -10.30
N GLY A 60 -6.15 -2.40 -9.77
CA GLY A 60 -7.52 -2.93 -9.89
C GLY A 60 -7.83 -4.22 -9.10
N TYR A 61 -6.88 -4.75 -8.32
CA TYR A 61 -7.03 -6.05 -7.65
C TYR A 61 -8.08 -6.07 -6.51
N ARG A 62 -8.45 -4.91 -5.93
CA ARG A 62 -9.43 -4.85 -4.82
C ARG A 62 -10.86 -4.85 -5.34
N ARG A 63 -11.63 -5.89 -4.99
CA ARG A 63 -13.06 -6.03 -5.36
C ARG A 63 -14.05 -5.40 -4.37
N LYS A 64 -13.55 -4.93 -3.21
CA LYS A 64 -14.37 -4.32 -2.16
C LYS A 64 -13.65 -3.10 -1.61
N ALA A 65 -14.39 -2.02 -1.42
CA ALA A 65 -13.93 -0.80 -0.76
C ALA A 65 -14.85 -0.45 0.42
N ARG A 66 -14.27 0.14 1.47
CA ARG A 66 -15.02 0.79 2.55
C ARG A 66 -14.67 2.27 2.53
N LEU A 67 -15.64 3.07 2.11
CA LEU A 67 -15.50 4.52 2.05
C LEU A 67 -16.03 5.13 3.35
N GLY A 68 -15.27 6.07 3.91
CA GLY A 68 -15.74 6.97 4.95
C GLY A 68 -16.58 8.09 4.32
N VAL A 69 -17.60 8.55 5.04
CA VAL A 69 -18.45 9.67 4.65
C VAL A 69 -18.47 10.66 5.79
N ARG A 70 -18.20 11.94 5.51
CA ARG A 70 -18.21 12.99 6.53
C ARG A 70 -18.71 14.31 5.97
N TYR A 71 -19.75 14.87 6.59
CA TYR A 71 -20.14 16.26 6.32
C TYR A 71 -19.23 17.23 7.08
N VAL A 72 -18.66 18.20 6.38
CA VAL A 72 -17.76 19.23 6.92
C VAL A 72 -18.48 20.57 6.88
N LYS A 73 -19.07 20.98 8.01
CA LYS A 73 -19.85 22.23 8.13
C LYS A 73 -19.11 23.46 7.61
N ALA A 74 -17.82 23.59 7.93
CA ALA A 74 -17.01 24.74 7.52
C ALA A 74 -16.80 24.85 6.00
N ARG A 75 -17.01 23.77 5.25
CA ARG A 75 -16.92 23.73 3.78
C ARG A 75 -18.28 23.57 3.11
N GLU A 76 -19.34 23.45 3.91
CA GLU A 76 -20.69 23.09 3.47
C GLU A 76 -20.73 21.89 2.51
N SER A 77 -19.82 20.93 2.67
CA SER A 77 -19.63 19.81 1.73
C SER A 77 -19.56 18.45 2.42
N VAL A 78 -19.89 17.39 1.68
CA VAL A 78 -19.69 16.00 2.10
C VAL A 78 -18.39 15.50 1.48
N LEU A 79 -17.47 15.02 2.32
CA LEU A 79 -16.28 14.30 1.88
C LEU A 79 -16.58 12.80 1.85
N VAL A 80 -16.19 12.15 0.76
CA VAL A 80 -16.29 10.70 0.60
C VAL A 80 -14.93 10.17 0.18
N GLY A 81 -14.45 9.12 0.86
CA GLY A 81 -13.17 8.54 0.47
C GLY A 81 -12.50 7.67 1.53
N PHE A 82 -11.19 7.54 1.43
CA PHE A 82 -10.37 6.78 2.37
C PHE A 82 -9.76 7.70 3.43
N ARG A 83 -9.27 7.09 4.52
CA ARG A 83 -8.51 7.84 5.53
C ARG A 83 -7.15 8.27 4.99
N GLU A 84 -6.71 9.46 5.37
CA GLU A 84 -5.36 9.91 5.08
C GLU A 84 -4.33 9.09 5.87
N LYS A 85 -3.06 9.16 5.46
CA LYS A 85 -1.96 8.51 6.18
C LYS A 85 -1.82 9.10 7.58
N ARG A 86 -1.74 8.21 8.58
CA ARG A 86 -1.39 8.54 9.98
C ARG A 86 -2.35 9.52 10.68
N ASN A 87 -3.57 9.70 10.19
CA ASN A 87 -4.59 10.51 10.87
C ASN A 87 -6.02 9.98 10.62
N SER A 88 -7.03 10.67 11.16
CA SER A 88 -8.45 10.32 11.06
C SER A 88 -9.25 11.13 10.03
N PHE A 89 -8.60 12.01 9.27
CA PHE A 89 -9.20 12.78 8.20
C PHE A 89 -9.47 11.91 6.97
N LEU A 90 -10.35 12.39 6.10
CA LEU A 90 -10.69 11.73 4.84
C LEU A 90 -10.02 12.46 3.68
N THR A 91 -9.33 11.71 2.86
CA THR A 91 -9.02 12.12 1.49
C THR A 91 -10.33 12.09 0.71
N ASP A 92 -10.65 13.17 0.02
CA ASP A 92 -11.83 13.28 -0.84
C ASP A 92 -11.49 12.69 -2.22
N ILE A 93 -12.17 11.63 -2.63
CA ILE A 93 -11.83 10.79 -3.79
C ILE A 93 -13.07 10.47 -4.62
#